data_AF-A0A7C9DUR0-F1
#
_entry.id   AF-A0A7C9DUR0-F1
#
_cell.length_a   1.000
_cell.length_b   1.000
_cell.length_c   1.000
_cell.angle_alpha   90.00
_cell.angle_beta   90.00
_cell.angle_gamma   90.00
#
_symmetry.space_group_name_H-M   'P 1'
#
loop_
_entity.id
_entity.type
_entity.pdbx_description
1 polymer ?
#
loop_
_entity_poly.entity_id
_entity_poly.type
_entity_poly.pdbx_seq_one_letter_code
_entity_poly.pdbx_strand_id
1 'polypeptide(L)'
;MKPQLAAAFRAPVKFRMPTADNLVPIRLDIEIDGQRYKDAFTWNPSDPDSEIVMFAKRTVKDLKLPPGFVTQIAQSIQSQLTEFRSYEGQDMFVGEKIVPIKLDLRVNHTLIRDQFLWDLNNMESDPEEFARTFCADMGIEDPEVG
;
A
#
# COMPACT_ATOMS: atom_id res chain seq x y z
N MET A 1 38.20 28.01 -13.96
CA MET A 1 36.78 28.25 -13.66
C MET A 1 36.09 26.89 -13.62
N LYS A 2 35.58 26.45 -12.46
CA LYS A 2 34.85 25.19 -12.34
C LYS A 2 33.41 25.41 -12.80
N PRO A 3 32.81 24.56 -13.65
CA PRO A 3 31.40 24.67 -13.96
C PRO A 3 30.62 24.24 -12.72
N GLN A 4 29.87 25.18 -12.15
CA GLN A 4 28.93 24.92 -11.08
C GLN A 4 27.74 24.22 -11.75
N LEU A 5 27.57 22.91 -11.52
CA LEU A 5 26.35 22.21 -11.89
C LEU A 5 25.21 22.93 -11.16
N ALA A 6 24.43 23.70 -11.89
CA ALA A 6 23.17 24.21 -11.39
C ALA A 6 22.31 22.98 -11.14
N ALA A 7 22.08 22.65 -9.87
CA ALA A 7 20.98 21.77 -9.50
C ALA A 7 19.72 22.43 -10.06
N ALA A 8 19.16 21.84 -11.11
CA ALA A 8 17.94 22.35 -11.72
C ALA A 8 16.85 22.26 -10.65
N PHE A 9 16.48 23.39 -10.05
CA PHE A 9 15.31 23.49 -9.20
C PHE A 9 14.09 23.17 -10.08
N ARG A 10 13.65 21.91 -10.04
CA ARG A 10 12.40 21.49 -10.68
C ARG A 10 11.26 22.11 -9.89
N ALA A 11 10.32 22.74 -10.58
CA ALA A 11 9.11 23.26 -9.96
C ALA A 11 8.39 22.12 -9.22
N PRO A 12 7.77 22.40 -8.05
CA PRO A 12 6.99 21.38 -7.36
C PRO A 12 5.88 20.88 -8.27
N VAL A 13 5.65 19.57 -8.26
CA VAL A 13 4.47 18.96 -8.88
C VAL A 13 3.44 18.71 -7.81
N LYS A 14 2.16 18.72 -8.18
CA LYS A 14 1.11 18.25 -7.27
C LYS A 14 1.36 16.78 -6.95
N PHE A 15 1.16 16.40 -5.69
CA PHE A 15 1.19 15.01 -5.28
C PHE A 15 0.37 14.13 -6.24
N ARG A 16 0.95 13.00 -6.62
CA ARG A 16 0.29 11.94 -7.38
C ARG A 16 0.74 10.62 -6.78
N MET A 17 -0.14 9.62 -6.86
CA MET A 17 0.24 8.28 -6.47
C MET A 17 1.30 7.75 -7.45
N PRO A 18 2.36 7.11 -6.91
CA PRO A 18 3.39 6.49 -7.73
C PRO A 18 2.98 5.12 -8.29
N THR A 19 1.77 4.63 -7.97
CA THR A 19 1.24 3.36 -8.49
C THR A 19 0.46 3.61 -9.77
N ALA A 20 0.53 2.68 -10.72
CA ALA A 20 -0.17 2.81 -12.02
C ALA A 20 -1.69 2.98 -11.85
N ASP A 21 -2.26 2.27 -10.87
CA ASP A 21 -3.70 2.25 -10.60
C ASP A 21 -4.15 3.15 -9.43
N ASN A 22 -3.28 4.04 -8.94
CA ASN A 22 -3.59 4.96 -7.83
C ASN A 22 -4.14 4.23 -6.59
N LEU A 23 -3.53 3.11 -6.20
CA LEU A 23 -3.96 2.32 -5.05
C LEU A 23 -3.38 2.82 -3.73
N VAL A 24 -4.21 2.79 -2.67
CA VAL A 24 -3.82 3.10 -1.28
C VAL A 24 -3.54 1.80 -0.54
N PRO A 25 -2.40 1.64 0.15
CA PRO A 25 -2.19 0.51 1.05
C PRO A 25 -3.06 0.65 2.31
N ILE A 26 -3.82 -0.38 2.62
CA ILE A 26 -4.66 -0.50 3.81
C ILE A 26 -4.06 -1.56 4.72
N ARG A 27 -3.95 -1.23 6.01
CA ARG A 27 -3.56 -2.19 7.06
C ARG A 27 -4.64 -2.25 8.12
N LEU A 28 -5.06 -3.47 8.45
CA LEU A 28 -6.01 -3.75 9.51
C LEU A 28 -5.29 -4.46 10.66
N ASP A 29 -5.50 -3.98 11.88
CA ASP A 29 -5.09 -4.65 13.12
C ASP A 29 -6.15 -4.35 14.18
N ILE A 30 -7.19 -5.18 14.21
CA ILE A 30 -8.42 -4.95 14.98
C ILE A 30 -8.58 -6.06 16.01
N GLU A 31 -8.86 -5.69 17.26
CA GLU A 31 -9.11 -6.61 18.35
C GLU A 31 -10.46 -6.29 19.02
N ILE A 32 -11.33 -7.30 19.14
CA ILE A 32 -12.63 -7.20 19.81
C ILE A 32 -12.84 -8.48 20.63
N ASP A 33 -13.12 -8.33 21.93
CA ASP A 33 -13.41 -9.43 22.86
C ASP A 33 -12.36 -10.56 22.82
N GLY A 34 -11.08 -10.21 22.65
CA GLY A 34 -9.95 -11.15 22.59
C GLY A 34 -9.77 -11.87 21.24
N GLN A 35 -10.67 -11.66 20.27
CA GLN A 35 -10.46 -12.05 18.89
C GLN A 35 -9.71 -10.95 18.15
N ARG A 36 -8.67 -11.30 17.38
CA ARG A 36 -7.87 -10.34 16.61
C ARG A 36 -7.90 -10.69 15.12
N TYR A 37 -8.05 -9.66 14.29
CA TYR A 37 -8.00 -9.75 12.84
C TYR A 37 -6.92 -8.81 12.32
N LYS A 38 -5.97 -9.37 11.55
CA LYS A 38 -4.89 -8.63 10.91
C LYS A 38 -4.91 -8.90 9.43
N ASP A 39 -4.79 -7.84 8.64
CA ASP A 39 -4.77 -7.95 7.19
C ASP A 39 -4.02 -6.76 6.56
N ALA A 40 -3.54 -6.94 5.33
CA ALA A 40 -2.92 -5.89 4.53
C ALA A 40 -3.26 -6.10 3.05
N PHE A 41 -3.85 -5.08 2.44
CA PHE A 41 -4.27 -5.10 1.04
C PHE A 41 -4.19 -3.69 0.45
N THR A 42 -4.42 -3.57 -0.85
CA THR A 42 -4.53 -2.28 -1.55
C THR A 42 -6.00 -1.95 -1.85
N TRP A 43 -6.34 -0.67 -1.86
CA TRP A 43 -7.69 -0.20 -2.12
C TRP A 43 -7.70 0.93 -3.15
N ASN A 44 -8.67 0.92 -4.07
CA ASN A 44 -8.88 2.02 -4.99
C ASN A 44 -9.62 3.16 -4.27
N PRO A 45 -9.00 4.33 -4.04
CA PRO A 45 -9.63 5.44 -3.35
C PRO A 45 -10.81 6.03 -4.14
N SER A 46 -10.98 5.69 -5.42
CA SER A 46 -12.12 6.14 -6.22
C SER A 46 -13.39 5.31 -5.96
N ASP A 47 -13.28 4.15 -5.29
CA ASP A 47 -14.42 3.29 -5.00
C ASP A 47 -15.37 3.95 -3.97
N PRO A 48 -16.68 3.77 -4.10
CA PRO A 48 -17.65 4.37 -3.18
C PRO A 48 -17.62 3.69 -1.80
N ASP A 49 -18.04 4.43 -0.77
CA ASP A 49 -18.13 3.93 0.62
C ASP A 49 -18.97 2.64 0.75
N SER A 50 -19.92 2.41 -0.15
CA SER A 50 -20.70 1.17 -0.19
C SER A 50 -19.82 -0.07 -0.40
N GLU A 51 -18.76 0.01 -1.20
CA GLU A 51 -17.84 -1.11 -1.43
C GLU A 51 -17.04 -1.44 -0.17
N ILE A 52 -16.62 -0.42 0.60
CA ILE A 52 -15.93 -0.60 1.89
C ILE A 52 -16.84 -1.38 2.86
N VAL A 53 -18.10 -0.98 2.97
CA VAL A 53 -19.07 -1.63 3.85
C VAL A 53 -19.37 -3.06 3.38
N MET A 54 -19.46 -3.28 2.07
CA MET A 54 -19.69 -4.61 1.49
C MET A 54 -18.50 -5.53 1.72
N PHE A 55 -17.28 -5.04 1.54
CA PHE A 55 -16.04 -5.74 1.89
C PHE A 55 -16.05 -6.15 3.35
N ALA A 56 -16.27 -5.20 4.28
CA ALA A 56 -16.29 -5.48 5.71
C ALA A 56 -17.32 -6.57 6.09
N LYS A 57 -18.53 -6.53 5.50
CA LYS A 57 -19.55 -7.55 5.72
C LYS A 57 -19.15 -8.92 5.19
N ARG A 58 -18.55 -9.00 4.00
CA ARG A 58 -18.09 -10.25 3.39
C ARG A 58 -16.95 -10.85 4.22
N THR A 59 -15.93 -10.07 4.54
CA THR A 59 -14.80 -10.48 5.39
C THR A 59 -15.26 -11.05 6.73
N VAL A 60 -16.17 -10.34 7.43
CA VAL A 60 -16.70 -10.82 8.73
C VAL A 60 -17.47 -12.13 8.57
N LYS A 61 -18.25 -12.27 7.50
CA LYS A 61 -19.01 -13.50 7.22
C LYS A 61 -18.08 -14.67 6.89
N ASP A 62 -17.12 -14.46 5.99
CA ASP A 62 -16.26 -15.50 5.44
C ASP A 62 -15.28 -16.02 6.51
N LEU A 63 -14.75 -15.11 7.33
CA LEU A 63 -13.86 -15.43 8.45
C LEU A 63 -14.62 -15.77 9.75
N LYS A 64 -15.96 -15.74 9.73
CA LYS A 64 -16.83 -16.02 10.89
C LYS A 64 -16.49 -15.16 12.12
N LEU A 65 -16.15 -13.89 11.90
CA LEU A 65 -15.80 -12.93 12.94
C LEU A 65 -17.07 -12.40 13.66
N PRO A 66 -16.93 -11.88 14.89
CA PRO A 66 -18.02 -11.20 15.58
C PRO A 66 -18.59 -10.02 14.75
N PRO A 67 -19.91 -9.76 14.78
CA PRO A 67 -20.53 -8.68 14.00
C PRO A 67 -19.94 -7.27 14.28
N GLY A 68 -19.36 -7.06 15.47
CA GLY A 68 -18.69 -5.80 15.83
C GLY A 68 -17.52 -5.44 14.93
N PHE A 69 -16.90 -6.42 14.26
CA PHE A 69 -15.80 -6.17 13.32
C PHE A 69 -16.22 -5.39 12.09
N VAL A 70 -17.49 -5.47 11.66
CA VAL A 70 -17.95 -4.79 10.42
C VAL A 70 -17.70 -3.29 10.52
N THR A 71 -18.10 -2.68 11.63
CA THR A 71 -17.93 -1.24 11.86
C THR A 71 -16.46 -0.87 11.99
N GLN A 72 -15.67 -1.67 12.71
CA GLN A 72 -14.25 -1.38 12.93
C GLN A 72 -13.42 -1.50 11.63
N ILE A 73 -13.69 -2.51 10.80
CA ILE A 73 -13.05 -2.67 9.49
C ILE A 73 -13.39 -1.46 8.61
N ALA A 74 -14.67 -1.13 8.46
CA ALA A 74 -15.10 -0.02 7.61
C ALA A 74 -14.49 1.32 8.07
N GLN A 75 -14.52 1.61 9.38
CA GLN A 75 -13.94 2.83 9.95
C GLN A 75 -12.42 2.90 9.78
N SER A 76 -11.71 1.78 9.92
CA SER A 76 -10.26 1.73 9.71
C SER A 76 -9.88 2.01 8.27
N ILE A 77 -10.61 1.44 7.31
CA ILE A 77 -10.40 1.71 5.86
C ILE A 77 -10.68 3.18 5.57
N GLN A 78 -11.84 3.69 5.98
CA GLN A 78 -12.24 5.08 5.72
C GLN A 78 -11.27 6.10 6.34
N SER A 79 -10.77 5.84 7.55
CA SER A 79 -9.78 6.69 8.21
C SER A 79 -8.48 6.76 7.40
N GLN A 80 -7.96 5.61 6.96
CA GLN A 80 -6.73 5.55 6.16
C GLN A 80 -6.90 6.23 4.78
N LEU A 81 -8.05 6.06 4.12
CA LEU A 81 -8.35 6.75 2.87
C LEU A 81 -8.48 8.27 3.07
N THR A 82 -9.09 8.70 4.17
CA THR A 82 -9.24 10.14 4.48
C THR A 82 -7.87 10.78 4.76
N GLU A 83 -7.04 10.11 5.56
CA GLU A 83 -5.66 10.53 5.80
C GLU A 83 -4.90 10.61 4.48
N PHE A 84 -5.03 9.61 3.61
CA PHE A 84 -4.39 9.61 2.31
C PHE A 84 -4.80 10.81 1.43
N ARG A 85 -6.11 11.07 1.31
CA ARG A 85 -6.63 12.19 0.52
C ARG A 85 -6.13 13.56 1.02
N SER A 86 -5.75 13.67 2.29
CA SER A 86 -5.17 14.90 2.82
C SER A 86 -3.80 15.26 2.20
N TYR A 87 -3.14 14.30 1.53
CA TYR A 87 -1.88 14.52 0.81
C TYR A 87 -2.05 14.91 -0.66
N GLU A 88 -3.21 14.64 -1.30
CA GLU A 88 -3.43 14.86 -2.75
C GLU A 88 -3.26 16.32 -3.21
N GLY A 89 -3.39 17.27 -2.29
CA GLY A 89 -3.21 18.70 -2.55
C GLY A 89 -1.83 19.26 -2.22
N GLN A 90 -0.91 18.43 -1.72
CA GLN A 90 0.39 18.89 -1.24
C GLN A 90 1.41 18.98 -2.39
N ASP A 91 2.32 19.95 -2.29
CA ASP A 91 3.44 20.09 -3.21
C ASP A 91 4.44 18.96 -2.98
N MET A 92 4.82 18.30 -4.07
CA MET A 92 5.85 17.26 -4.10
C MET A 92 7.07 17.77 -4.86
N PHE A 93 8.24 17.65 -4.24
CA PHE A 93 9.51 18.00 -4.87
C PHE A 93 10.05 16.80 -5.66
N VAL A 94 10.08 16.93 -6.98
CA VAL A 94 10.58 15.89 -7.87
C VAL A 94 12.10 16.02 -7.99
N GLY A 95 12.82 15.14 -7.32
CA GLY A 95 14.27 14.96 -7.43
C GLY A 95 14.61 13.49 -7.19
N GLU A 96 15.81 13.03 -7.53
CA GLU A 96 16.19 11.64 -7.21
C GLU A 96 16.04 11.42 -5.69
N LYS A 97 15.20 10.46 -5.29
CA LYS A 97 14.95 10.14 -3.88
C LYS A 97 15.03 8.63 -3.70
N ILE A 98 16.25 8.13 -3.80
CA ILE A 98 16.57 6.72 -3.60
C ILE A 98 16.63 6.42 -2.11
N VAL A 99 15.81 5.47 -1.66
CA VAL A 99 15.77 4.99 -0.28
C VAL A 99 15.90 3.47 -0.24
N PRO A 100 16.54 2.89 0.81
CA PRO A 100 16.52 1.46 1.01
C PRO A 100 15.15 1.02 1.54
N ILE A 101 14.49 0.11 0.83
CA ILE A 101 13.29 -0.60 1.29
C ILE A 101 13.74 -1.98 1.80
N LYS A 102 13.33 -2.30 3.03
CA LYS A 102 13.59 -3.60 3.67
C LYS A 102 12.29 -4.40 3.72
N LEU A 103 12.34 -5.63 3.23
CA LEU A 103 11.27 -6.60 3.35
C LEU A 103 11.62 -7.57 4.48
N ASP A 104 10.69 -7.73 5.42
CA ASP A 104 10.70 -8.81 6.43
C ASP A 104 9.27 -9.34 6.51
N LEU A 105 8.99 -10.31 5.64
CA LEU A 105 7.65 -10.84 5.41
C LEU A 105 7.64 -12.35 5.63
N ARG A 106 6.51 -12.86 6.07
CA ARG A 106 6.24 -14.30 6.13
C ARG A 106 5.03 -14.60 5.27
N VAL A 107 5.21 -15.44 4.26
CA VAL A 107 4.14 -15.96 3.41
C VAL A 107 4.14 -17.48 3.60
N ASN A 108 3.08 -18.03 4.20
CA ASN A 108 2.99 -19.45 4.56
C ASN A 108 4.20 -19.93 5.39
N HIS A 109 5.01 -20.82 4.81
CA HIS A 109 6.24 -21.36 5.40
C HIS A 109 7.50 -20.63 4.94
N THR A 110 7.38 -19.68 4.00
CA THR A 110 8.50 -18.94 3.41
C THR A 110 8.72 -17.64 4.17
N LEU A 111 9.96 -17.42 4.63
CA LEU A 111 10.42 -16.16 5.21
C LEU A 111 11.18 -15.39 4.14
N ILE A 112 10.72 -14.18 3.84
CA ILE A 112 11.33 -13.29 2.87
C ILE A 112 12.01 -12.17 3.64
N ARG A 113 13.34 -12.16 3.58
CA ARG A 113 14.17 -11.08 4.13
C ARG A 113 15.06 -10.53 3.04
N ASP A 114 14.73 -9.35 2.57
CA ASP A 114 15.44 -8.72 1.47
C ASP A 114 15.56 -7.21 1.68
N GLN A 115 16.47 -6.58 0.94
CA GLN A 115 16.64 -5.14 0.91
C GLN A 115 17.04 -4.69 -0.49
N PHE A 116 16.26 -3.77 -1.05
CA PHE A 116 16.55 -3.14 -2.33
C PHE A 116 16.51 -1.62 -2.23
N LEU A 117 17.09 -0.94 -3.21
CA LEU A 117 17.03 0.51 -3.35
C LEU A 117 15.83 0.88 -4.23
N TRP A 118 15.06 1.88 -3.82
CA TRP A 118 13.88 2.34 -4.54
C TRP A 118 13.90 3.85 -4.71
N ASP A 119 13.75 4.34 -5.94
CA ASP A 119 13.55 5.77 -6.19
C ASP A 119 12.07 6.11 -6.03
N LEU A 120 11.73 6.82 -4.95
CA LEU A 120 10.35 7.22 -4.63
C LEU A 120 9.76 8.20 -5.66
N ASN A 121 10.60 8.85 -6.45
CA ASN A 121 10.18 9.83 -7.44
C ASN A 121 10.25 9.29 -8.87
N ASN A 122 10.60 8.01 -9.05
CA ASN A 122 10.50 7.37 -10.35
C ASN A 122 9.06 6.91 -10.61
N MET A 123 8.32 7.71 -11.39
CA MET A 123 6.92 7.42 -11.74
C MET A 123 6.78 6.27 -12.75
N GLU A 124 7.88 5.76 -13.31
CA GLU A 124 7.88 4.55 -14.15
C GLU A 124 8.00 3.27 -13.31
N SER A 125 8.39 3.37 -12.03
CA SER A 125 8.50 2.22 -11.14
C SER A 125 7.17 1.89 -10.48
N ASP A 126 6.54 0.79 -10.90
CA ASP A 126 5.31 0.28 -10.30
C ASP A 126 5.60 -0.80 -9.24
N PRO A 127 5.18 -0.61 -7.96
CA PRO A 127 5.36 -1.59 -6.90
C PRO A 127 4.70 -2.95 -7.19
N GLU A 128 3.57 -2.98 -7.92
CA GLU A 128 2.91 -4.25 -8.22
C GLU A 128 3.68 -5.05 -9.27
N GLU A 129 4.18 -4.39 -10.33
CA GLU A 129 5.04 -5.03 -11.32
C GLU A 129 6.33 -5.57 -10.70
N PHE A 130 6.95 -4.79 -9.80
CA PHE A 130 8.09 -5.25 -9.02
C PHE A 130 7.73 -6.49 -8.18
N ALA A 131 6.62 -6.45 -7.43
CA ALA A 131 6.19 -7.57 -6.59
C ALA A 131 5.90 -8.84 -7.41
N ARG A 132 5.24 -8.71 -8.57
CA ARG A 132 4.99 -9.83 -9.49
C ARG A 132 6.29 -10.47 -9.97
N THR A 133 7.24 -9.66 -10.41
CA THR A 133 8.55 -10.14 -10.89
C THR A 133 9.33 -10.80 -9.75
N PHE A 134 9.37 -10.16 -8.58
CA PHE A 134 10.05 -10.69 -7.39
C PHE A 134 9.49 -12.05 -6.96
N CYS A 135 8.16 -12.20 -6.91
CA CYS A 135 7.54 -13.47 -6.58
C CYS A 135 7.83 -14.56 -7.62
N ALA A 136 7.81 -14.22 -8.92
CA ALA A 136 8.14 -15.15 -9.99
C ALA A 136 9.59 -15.63 -9.91
N ASP A 137 10.54 -14.72 -9.69
CA ASP A 137 11.97 -15.04 -9.59
C ASP A 137 12.29 -15.90 -8.36
N MET A 138 11.57 -15.68 -7.26
CA MET A 138 11.74 -16.40 -6.00
C MET A 138 10.90 -17.68 -5.91
N GLY A 139 10.04 -17.96 -6.90
CA GLY A 139 9.09 -19.08 -6.87
C GLY A 139 8.11 -18.99 -5.69
N ILE A 140 7.70 -17.78 -5.33
CA ILE A 140 6.71 -17.54 -4.27
C ILE A 140 5.33 -17.63 -4.90
N GLU A 141 4.62 -18.70 -4.58
CA GLU A 141 3.25 -18.94 -5.01
C GLU A 141 2.33 -18.96 -3.79
N ASP A 142 1.10 -18.46 -3.97
CA ASP A 142 0.05 -18.60 -2.98
C ASP A 142 -0.99 -19.61 -3.49
N PRO A 143 -1.10 -20.82 -2.90
CA PRO A 143 -2.07 -21.82 -3.33
C PRO A 143 -3.53 -21.41 -3.08
N GLU A 144 -3.78 -20.35 -2.29
CA GLU A 144 -5.13 -19.80 -2.07
C GLU A 144 -5.53 -18.74 -3.10
N VAL A 145 -4.55 -18.19 -3.84
CA VAL A 145 -4.76 -17.26 -4.95
C VAL A 145 -4.53 -18.04 -6.24
N GLY A 146 -5.58 -18.69 -6.73
CA GLY A 146 -5.57 -19.45 -7.98
C GLY A 146 -5.26 -18.61 -9.21
#